data_AF-A0A661NTQ8-F1
#
_entry.id   AF-A0A661NTQ8-F1
#
_cell.length_a   1.000
_cell.length_b   1.000
_cell.length_c   1.000
_cell.angle_alpha   90.00
_cell.angle_beta   90.00
_cell.angle_gamma   90.00
#
_symmetry.space_group_name_H-M   'P 1'
#
loop_
_entity.id
_entity.type
_entity.pdbx_description
1 polymer ?
#
loop_
_entity_poly.entity_id
_entity_poly.type
_entity_poly.pdbx_seq_one_letter_code
_entity_poly.pdbx_strand_id
1 'polypeptide(L)'
;MLARTPEEATRRICLALLAEAKAAGARLTDPDDAEALHDMRVAIRRLRSTAGAYRRELGGPIPKKARRALRALQNETGGSRDAEVALEWLLPQRAGLRANHRMGFDALIEDLVREKAEGYDRARKEVRADFKRLYKKLYPDLEKMVVEIHLDDPNPPRIWAEELAVQLRKAIAEVVTQLESAGPAPGPGRVATEVHDARIAMKRLRYLLEPVRRLVPAANALVKECKGLQDLLGEINDSEVLLGKLTSAMGGAAKKRAARLHELALAADDERIRAEMRLTERPGFDEVQRRLEERSDDLMGEVERTWLDGGLDRFASHVHAFADRLEALAERNVEIERKFLLRYLPDEALERRGKTIEQGWLPGNRLRERLRRIDGPSGTKYVRTVKTGEGIERFELEEETSSELFVALWPLTAGCRVEKRRYDVPDGEFTWEIDEFTDRELFLAEVELPTRDTVPEIPTWLADAIVEEVTGDPAYVNLNLAK
;
A
#
# COMPACT_ATOMS: atom_id res chain seq x y z
N MET A 1 9.58 3.69 5.75
CA MET A 1 8.99 2.81 4.72
C MET A 1 9.12 3.42 3.34
N LEU A 2 8.69 4.68 3.15
CA LEU A 2 8.75 5.41 1.87
C LEU A 2 10.17 5.64 1.32
N ALA A 3 11.15 5.88 2.19
CA ALA A 3 12.55 6.09 1.79
C ALA A 3 13.35 4.78 1.53
N ARG A 4 12.73 3.61 1.63
CA ARG A 4 13.41 2.33 1.33
C ARG A 4 13.49 2.10 -0.17
N THR A 5 14.34 1.20 -0.64
CA THR A 5 14.30 0.77 -2.04
C THR A 5 12.94 0.14 -2.38
N PRO A 6 12.46 0.26 -3.64
CA PRO A 6 11.22 -0.35 -4.09
C PRO A 6 11.15 -1.85 -3.78
N GLU A 7 12.24 -2.58 -3.98
CA GLU A 7 12.30 -4.01 -3.67
C GLU A 7 12.13 -4.29 -2.17
N GLU A 8 12.86 -3.58 -1.31
CA GLU A 8 12.78 -3.82 0.13
C GLU A 8 11.38 -3.50 0.68
N ALA A 9 10.82 -2.35 0.29
CA ALA A 9 9.49 -1.94 0.72
C ALA A 9 8.41 -2.93 0.27
N THR A 10 8.46 -3.36 -1.00
CA THR A 10 7.45 -4.27 -1.57
C THR A 10 7.55 -5.68 -0.98
N ARG A 11 8.76 -6.20 -0.74
CA ARG A 11 8.95 -7.46 0.00
C ARG A 11 8.36 -7.40 1.41
N ARG A 12 8.59 -6.31 2.16
CA ARG A 12 8.00 -6.12 3.49
C ARG A 12 6.48 -6.09 3.47
N ILE A 13 5.86 -5.41 2.48
CA ILE A 13 4.41 -5.43 2.28
C ILE A 13 3.93 -6.87 2.02
N CYS A 14 4.60 -7.59 1.12
CA CYS A 14 4.25 -8.97 0.81
C CYS A 14 4.40 -9.90 2.02
N LEU A 15 5.43 -9.73 2.85
CA LEU A 15 5.60 -10.49 4.11
C LEU A 15 4.45 -10.23 5.09
N ALA A 16 4.06 -8.97 5.27
CA ALA A 16 2.92 -8.63 6.13
C ALA A 16 1.61 -9.26 5.63
N LEU A 17 1.32 -9.15 4.33
CA LEU A 17 0.13 -9.76 3.72
C LEU A 17 0.17 -11.31 3.76
N LEU A 18 1.35 -11.89 3.60
CA LEU A 18 1.55 -13.34 3.70
C LEU A 18 1.34 -13.82 5.15
N ALA A 19 1.74 -13.03 6.14
CA ALA A 19 1.48 -13.29 7.56
C ALA A 19 -0.01 -13.14 7.91
N GLU A 20 -0.70 -12.11 7.40
CA GLU A 20 -2.15 -11.94 7.54
C GLU A 20 -2.91 -13.16 6.99
N ALA A 21 -2.58 -13.60 5.77
CA ALA A 21 -3.18 -14.78 5.15
C ALA A 21 -2.91 -16.07 5.95
N LYS A 22 -1.70 -16.21 6.54
CA LYS A 22 -1.36 -17.34 7.42
C LYS A 22 -2.17 -17.33 8.71
N ALA A 23 -2.33 -16.16 9.32
CA ALA A 23 -3.10 -16.00 10.55
C ALA A 23 -4.58 -16.35 10.30
N ALA A 24 -5.20 -15.78 9.26
CA ALA A 24 -6.57 -16.11 8.88
C ALA A 24 -6.75 -17.59 8.51
N GLY A 25 -5.79 -18.17 7.78
CA GLY A 25 -5.79 -19.60 7.45
C GLY A 25 -5.60 -20.53 8.65
N ALA A 26 -5.06 -20.04 9.77
CA ALA A 26 -5.04 -20.80 11.03
C ALA A 26 -6.42 -20.79 11.70
N ARG A 27 -7.13 -19.65 11.66
CA ARG A 27 -8.49 -19.52 12.20
C ARG A 27 -9.51 -20.40 11.49
N LEU A 28 -9.29 -20.79 10.23
CA LEU A 28 -10.16 -21.74 9.50
C LEU A 28 -10.35 -23.10 10.21
N THR A 29 -9.51 -23.44 11.19
CA THR A 29 -9.69 -24.65 12.00
C THR A 29 -10.86 -24.57 12.98
N ASP A 30 -11.27 -23.36 13.33
CA ASP A 30 -12.48 -23.09 14.11
C ASP A 30 -13.70 -23.13 13.17
N PRO A 31 -14.65 -24.06 13.37
CA PRO A 31 -15.83 -24.11 12.54
C PRO A 31 -16.78 -22.93 12.71
N ASP A 32 -16.70 -22.22 13.84
CA ASP A 32 -17.59 -21.12 14.21
C ASP A 32 -17.06 -19.74 13.77
N ASP A 33 -15.80 -19.65 13.33
CA ASP A 33 -15.23 -18.42 12.76
C ASP A 33 -15.67 -18.24 11.30
N ALA A 34 -16.80 -17.53 11.13
CA ALA A 34 -17.36 -17.19 9.83
C ALA A 34 -16.52 -16.16 9.02
N GLU A 35 -15.56 -15.47 9.64
CA GLU A 35 -14.75 -14.43 8.98
C GLU A 35 -13.38 -14.95 8.53
N ALA A 36 -12.93 -16.10 9.04
CA ALA A 36 -11.62 -16.69 8.72
C ALA A 36 -11.38 -16.84 7.21
N LEU A 37 -12.38 -17.33 6.48
CA LEU A 37 -12.28 -17.49 5.03
C LEU A 37 -12.25 -16.14 4.31
N HIS A 38 -13.08 -15.19 4.77
CA HIS A 38 -13.13 -13.83 4.22
C HIS A 38 -11.76 -13.14 4.36
N ASP A 39 -11.21 -13.11 5.57
CA ASP A 39 -9.92 -12.47 5.87
C ASP A 39 -8.77 -13.10 5.08
N MET A 40 -8.74 -14.44 4.99
CA MET A 40 -7.71 -15.14 4.21
C MET A 40 -7.79 -14.77 2.72
N ARG A 41 -9.00 -14.71 2.16
CA ARG A 41 -9.24 -14.30 0.77
C ARG A 41 -8.83 -12.86 0.53
N VAL A 42 -9.12 -11.95 1.45
CA VAL A 42 -8.73 -10.54 1.37
C VAL A 42 -7.20 -10.42 1.37
N ALA A 43 -6.51 -11.07 2.30
CA ALA A 43 -5.05 -11.03 2.38
C ALA A 43 -4.36 -11.61 1.13
N ILE A 44 -4.83 -12.75 0.61
CA ILE A 44 -4.31 -13.36 -0.63
C ILE A 44 -4.55 -12.43 -1.84
N ARG A 45 -5.72 -11.81 -1.93
CA ARG A 45 -6.06 -10.87 -3.02
C ARG A 45 -5.16 -9.64 -2.99
N ARG A 46 -4.94 -9.05 -1.81
CA ARG A 46 -4.02 -7.92 -1.59
C ARG A 46 -2.59 -8.32 -1.99
N LEU A 47 -2.10 -9.47 -1.51
CA LEU A 47 -0.79 -10.00 -1.87
C LEU A 47 -0.62 -10.16 -3.38
N ARG A 48 -1.64 -10.70 -4.06
CA ARG A 48 -1.65 -10.86 -5.52
C ARG A 48 -1.64 -9.52 -6.24
N SER A 49 -2.40 -8.54 -5.75
CA SER A 49 -2.44 -7.19 -6.33
C SER A 49 -1.09 -6.49 -6.18
N THR A 50 -0.48 -6.52 -4.99
CA THR A 50 0.86 -5.98 -4.74
C THR A 50 1.91 -6.66 -5.62
N ALA A 51 1.92 -7.99 -5.69
CA ALA A 51 2.82 -8.74 -6.57
C ALA A 51 2.58 -8.46 -8.07
N GLY A 52 1.37 -8.01 -8.42
CA GLY A 52 0.99 -7.63 -9.77
C GLY A 52 1.41 -6.21 -10.15
N ALA A 53 1.42 -5.27 -9.20
CA ALA A 53 1.87 -3.90 -9.38
C ALA A 53 3.41 -3.81 -9.44
N TYR A 54 4.08 -4.48 -8.52
CA TYR A 54 5.54 -4.44 -8.36
C TYR A 54 6.23 -5.67 -8.98
N ARG A 55 5.82 -6.05 -10.20
CA ARG A 55 6.35 -7.27 -10.85
C ARG A 55 7.85 -7.20 -11.12
N ARG A 56 8.37 -6.00 -11.39
CA ARG A 56 9.78 -5.78 -11.70
C ARG A 56 10.62 -6.01 -10.44
N GLU A 57 10.15 -5.51 -9.31
CA GLU A 57 10.77 -5.58 -8.00
C GLU A 57 10.62 -6.98 -7.36
N LEU A 58 9.50 -7.66 -7.63
CA LEU A 58 9.17 -8.98 -7.05
C LEU A 58 9.37 -10.15 -8.03
N GLY A 59 10.01 -9.92 -9.18
CA GLY A 59 10.16 -10.91 -10.24
C GLY A 59 10.86 -12.21 -9.80
N GLY A 60 11.88 -12.07 -8.95
CA GLY A 60 12.56 -13.19 -8.28
C GLY A 60 11.75 -13.76 -7.12
N PRO A 61 11.45 -12.97 -6.07
CA PRO A 61 10.81 -13.47 -4.85
C PRO A 61 9.39 -14.03 -5.04
N ILE A 62 8.62 -13.51 -6.01
CA ILE A 62 7.28 -14.00 -6.35
C ILE A 62 7.22 -14.30 -7.86
N PRO A 63 7.75 -15.46 -8.29
CA PRO A 63 7.82 -15.80 -9.71
C PRO A 63 6.43 -15.99 -10.31
N LYS A 64 6.33 -15.98 -11.64
CA LYS A 64 5.06 -16.16 -12.39
C LYS A 64 4.25 -17.37 -11.92
N LYS A 65 4.93 -18.49 -11.58
CA LYS A 65 4.29 -19.71 -11.05
C LYS A 65 3.64 -19.48 -9.69
N ALA A 66 4.27 -18.73 -8.79
CA ALA A 66 3.70 -18.38 -7.49
C ALA A 66 2.48 -17.45 -7.64
N ARG A 67 2.55 -16.44 -8.53
CA ARG A 67 1.40 -15.58 -8.84
C ARG A 67 0.20 -16.35 -9.38
N ARG A 68 0.45 -17.38 -10.22
CA ARG A 68 -0.60 -18.31 -10.68
C ARG A 68 -1.18 -19.13 -9.52
N ALA A 69 -0.36 -19.61 -8.60
CA ALA A 69 -0.81 -20.34 -7.41
C ALA A 69 -1.68 -19.45 -6.50
N LEU A 70 -1.30 -18.19 -6.26
CA LEU A 70 -2.13 -17.22 -5.52
C LEU A 70 -3.49 -17.00 -6.20
N ARG A 71 -3.52 -16.97 -7.55
CA ARG A 71 -4.78 -16.87 -8.30
C ARG A 71 -5.65 -18.12 -8.16
N ALA A 72 -5.05 -19.31 -8.20
CA ALA A 72 -5.77 -20.58 -8.00
C ALA A 72 -6.45 -20.63 -6.62
N LEU A 73 -5.69 -20.36 -5.55
CA LEU A 73 -6.21 -20.29 -4.17
C LEU A 73 -7.41 -19.35 -4.02
N GLN A 74 -7.37 -18.19 -4.69
CA GLN A 74 -8.49 -17.24 -4.65
C GLN A 74 -9.71 -17.75 -5.44
N ASN A 75 -9.50 -18.42 -6.56
CA ASN A 75 -10.58 -18.93 -7.40
C ASN A 75 -11.31 -20.12 -6.76
N GLU A 76 -10.56 -21.01 -6.07
CA GLU A 76 -11.10 -22.20 -5.38
C GLU A 76 -12.14 -21.86 -4.30
N THR A 77 -12.10 -20.64 -3.76
CA THR A 77 -13.02 -20.14 -2.72
C THR A 77 -13.92 -19.01 -3.24
N GLY A 78 -13.96 -18.79 -4.56
CA GLY A 78 -14.81 -17.80 -5.21
C GLY A 78 -16.29 -18.04 -4.93
N GLY A 79 -16.78 -19.21 -5.34
CA GLY A 79 -18.19 -19.58 -5.26
C GLY A 79 -18.79 -19.51 -3.85
N SER A 80 -18.03 -19.89 -2.81
CA SER A 80 -18.55 -19.77 -1.43
C SER A 80 -18.80 -18.34 -0.99
N ARG A 81 -17.94 -17.40 -1.42
CA ARG A 81 -18.18 -15.98 -1.11
C ARG A 81 -19.36 -15.43 -1.90
N ASP A 82 -19.49 -15.83 -3.16
CA ASP A 82 -20.61 -15.41 -3.99
C ASP A 82 -21.94 -15.98 -3.44
N ALA A 83 -21.92 -17.21 -2.91
CA ALA A 83 -23.05 -17.82 -2.23
C ALA A 83 -23.39 -17.14 -0.89
N GLU A 84 -22.40 -16.74 -0.10
CA GLU A 84 -22.62 -15.94 1.13
C GLU A 84 -23.37 -14.64 0.83
N VAL A 85 -22.87 -13.87 -0.13
CA VAL A 85 -23.45 -12.57 -0.50
C VAL A 85 -24.85 -12.77 -1.09
N ALA A 86 -25.06 -13.80 -1.92
CA ALA A 86 -26.37 -14.14 -2.46
C ALA A 86 -27.37 -14.51 -1.34
N LEU A 87 -26.96 -15.32 -0.36
CA LEU A 87 -27.83 -15.71 0.77
C LEU A 87 -28.21 -14.52 1.63
N GLU A 88 -27.26 -13.62 1.92
CA GLU A 88 -27.49 -12.40 2.69
C GLU A 88 -28.58 -11.54 2.06
N TRP A 89 -28.57 -11.40 0.73
CA TRP A 89 -29.56 -10.61 0.01
C TRP A 89 -30.90 -11.34 -0.20
N LEU A 90 -30.86 -12.65 -0.51
CA LEU A 90 -32.06 -13.42 -0.86
C LEU A 90 -32.93 -13.76 0.35
N LEU A 91 -32.35 -14.18 1.48
CA LEU A 91 -33.13 -14.68 2.63
C LEU A 91 -34.25 -13.71 3.09
N PRO A 92 -34.01 -12.38 3.18
CA PRO A 92 -35.07 -11.41 3.49
C PRO A 92 -36.22 -11.36 2.48
N GLN A 93 -35.97 -11.67 1.21
CA GLN A 93 -36.98 -11.58 0.14
C GLN A 93 -38.06 -12.66 0.25
N ARG A 94 -37.77 -13.77 0.94
CA ARG A 94 -38.67 -14.93 1.06
C ARG A 94 -40.07 -14.55 1.59
N ALA A 95 -40.13 -13.61 2.53
CA ALA A 95 -41.39 -13.19 3.16
C ALA A 95 -42.37 -12.55 2.16
N GLY A 96 -41.86 -11.89 1.12
CA GLY A 96 -42.65 -11.24 0.08
C GLY A 96 -43.19 -12.19 -1.00
N LEU A 97 -42.78 -13.45 -1.00
CA LEU A 97 -43.15 -14.42 -2.04
C LEU A 97 -44.46 -15.16 -1.72
N ARG A 98 -45.27 -15.34 -2.77
CA ARG A 98 -46.48 -16.19 -2.73
C ARG A 98 -46.10 -17.66 -2.51
N ALA A 99 -46.99 -18.43 -1.87
CA ALA A 99 -46.72 -19.82 -1.49
C ALA A 99 -46.27 -20.72 -2.65
N ASN A 100 -46.85 -20.54 -3.84
CA ASN A 100 -46.53 -21.29 -5.05
C ASN A 100 -45.16 -20.93 -5.67
N HIS A 101 -44.51 -19.83 -5.26
CA HIS A 101 -43.18 -19.43 -5.72
C HIS A 101 -42.07 -19.79 -4.73
N ARG A 102 -42.43 -20.11 -3.47
CA ARG A 102 -41.45 -20.43 -2.41
C ARG A 102 -40.70 -21.72 -2.69
N MET A 103 -41.29 -22.69 -3.39
CA MET A 103 -40.64 -23.98 -3.66
C MET A 103 -39.36 -23.84 -4.50
N GLY A 104 -39.42 -23.13 -5.63
CA GLY A 104 -38.24 -22.88 -6.46
C GLY A 104 -37.21 -21.98 -5.76
N PHE A 105 -37.70 -20.99 -5.02
CA PHE A 105 -36.85 -20.09 -4.23
C PHE A 105 -36.10 -20.83 -3.10
N ASP A 106 -36.79 -21.68 -2.35
CA ASP A 106 -36.22 -22.47 -1.26
C ASP A 106 -35.18 -23.47 -1.81
N ALA A 107 -35.42 -24.06 -2.98
CA ALA A 107 -34.44 -24.92 -3.66
C ALA A 107 -33.16 -24.14 -4.06
N LEU A 108 -33.29 -22.89 -4.53
CA LEU A 108 -32.12 -22.03 -4.77
C LEU A 108 -31.35 -21.73 -3.48
N ILE A 109 -32.06 -21.41 -2.39
CA ILE A 109 -31.44 -21.19 -1.07
C ILE A 109 -30.66 -22.43 -0.63
N GLU A 110 -31.26 -23.63 -0.74
CA GLU A 110 -30.59 -24.89 -0.41
C GLU A 110 -29.32 -25.13 -1.23
N ASP A 111 -29.37 -24.86 -2.54
CA ASP A 111 -28.20 -24.99 -3.41
C ASP A 111 -27.08 -24.00 -3.03
N LEU A 112 -27.42 -22.76 -2.68
CA LEU A 112 -26.44 -21.76 -2.21
C LEU A 112 -25.85 -22.12 -0.84
N VAL A 113 -26.67 -22.64 0.09
CA VAL A 113 -26.18 -23.14 1.40
C VAL A 113 -25.18 -24.27 1.19
N ARG A 114 -25.46 -25.19 0.26
CA ARG A 114 -24.56 -26.28 -0.13
C ARG A 114 -23.26 -25.74 -0.73
N GLU A 115 -23.35 -24.84 -1.70
CA GLU A 115 -22.18 -24.21 -2.35
C GLU A 115 -21.27 -23.50 -1.33
N LYS A 116 -21.88 -22.77 -0.37
CA LYS A 116 -21.17 -22.16 0.75
C LYS A 116 -20.45 -23.23 1.58
N ALA A 117 -21.17 -24.24 2.07
CA ALA A 117 -20.61 -25.29 2.91
C ALA A 117 -19.44 -26.04 2.24
N GLU A 118 -19.61 -26.43 0.98
CA GLU A 118 -18.56 -27.09 0.19
C GLU A 118 -17.31 -26.22 0.04
N GLY A 119 -17.46 -24.91 -0.16
CA GLY A 119 -16.30 -24.03 -0.25
C GLY A 119 -15.57 -23.83 1.08
N TYR A 120 -16.27 -23.84 2.22
CA TYR A 120 -15.62 -23.89 3.54
C TYR A 120 -14.86 -25.20 3.75
N ASP A 121 -15.45 -26.33 3.36
CA ASP A 121 -14.79 -27.63 3.47
C ASP A 121 -13.53 -27.70 2.59
N ARG A 122 -13.61 -27.22 1.35
CA ARG A 122 -12.44 -27.05 0.47
C ARG A 122 -11.42 -26.10 1.09
N ALA A 123 -11.84 -24.99 1.66
CA ALA A 123 -10.94 -24.03 2.30
C ALA A 123 -10.16 -24.65 3.47
N ARG A 124 -10.86 -25.39 4.34
CA ARG A 124 -10.30 -26.07 5.52
C ARG A 124 -9.29 -27.15 5.16
N LYS A 125 -9.53 -27.88 4.06
CA LYS A 125 -8.72 -29.02 3.63
C LYS A 125 -7.65 -28.61 2.62
N GLU A 126 -8.07 -28.21 1.42
CA GLU A 126 -7.21 -28.04 0.26
C GLU A 126 -6.51 -26.67 0.28
N VAL A 127 -7.27 -25.58 0.32
CA VAL A 127 -6.73 -24.20 0.22
C VAL A 127 -5.73 -23.91 1.32
N ARG A 128 -6.04 -24.33 2.56
CA ARG A 128 -5.13 -24.19 3.70
C ARG A 128 -3.82 -24.97 3.50
N ALA A 129 -3.90 -26.20 2.98
CA ALA A 129 -2.73 -27.02 2.71
C ALA A 129 -1.88 -26.46 1.55
N ASP A 130 -2.52 -26.02 0.48
CA ASP A 130 -1.91 -25.40 -0.68
C ASP A 130 -1.23 -24.08 -0.32
N PHE A 131 -1.92 -23.23 0.46
CA PHE A 131 -1.35 -22.01 0.99
C PHE A 131 -0.16 -22.29 1.91
N LYS A 132 -0.24 -23.30 2.80
CA LYS A 132 0.91 -23.68 3.66
C LYS A 132 2.13 -24.09 2.82
N ARG A 133 1.94 -24.82 1.73
CA ARG A 133 3.02 -25.17 0.79
C ARG A 133 3.58 -23.94 0.07
N LEU A 134 2.70 -23.03 -0.36
CA LEU A 134 3.10 -21.79 -1.01
C LEU A 134 3.86 -20.86 -0.06
N TYR A 135 3.39 -20.72 1.18
CA TYR A 135 4.02 -19.97 2.25
C TYR A 135 5.47 -20.42 2.48
N LYS A 136 5.69 -21.74 2.62
CA LYS A 136 7.05 -22.29 2.80
C LYS A 136 8.00 -21.98 1.65
N LYS A 137 7.47 -21.78 0.44
CA LYS A 137 8.27 -21.42 -0.74
C LYS A 137 8.53 -19.92 -0.81
N LEU A 138 7.52 -19.10 -0.53
CA LEU A 138 7.61 -17.65 -0.66
C LEU A 138 8.33 -16.98 0.50
N TYR A 139 8.15 -17.47 1.73
CA TYR A 139 8.65 -16.81 2.92
C TYR A 139 10.18 -16.62 2.90
N PRO A 140 11.03 -17.65 2.63
CA PRO A 140 12.48 -17.47 2.63
C PRO A 140 12.95 -16.47 1.59
N ASP A 141 12.37 -16.50 0.39
CA ASP A 141 12.72 -15.59 -0.69
C ASP A 141 12.23 -14.16 -0.41
N LEU A 142 11.10 -13.99 0.28
CA LEU A 142 10.63 -12.65 0.67
C LEU A 142 11.42 -12.08 1.85
N GLU A 143 11.84 -12.91 2.80
CA GLU A 143 12.61 -12.54 3.99
C GLU A 143 14.06 -12.19 3.66
N LYS A 144 14.67 -12.91 2.71
CA LYS A 144 16.05 -12.66 2.28
C LYS A 144 16.14 -11.36 1.47
N MET A 145 16.36 -10.24 2.17
CA MET A 145 16.61 -8.95 1.55
C MET A 145 18.11 -8.78 1.30
N VAL A 146 18.52 -8.82 0.04
CA VAL A 146 19.88 -8.46 -0.38
C VAL A 146 19.75 -7.11 -1.08
N VAL A 147 20.37 -6.08 -0.51
CA VAL A 147 20.48 -4.78 -1.17
C VAL A 147 21.81 -4.78 -1.89
N GLU A 148 21.78 -4.99 -3.20
CA GLU A 148 22.95 -4.85 -4.06
C GLU A 148 23.08 -3.37 -4.44
N ILE A 149 24.11 -2.71 -3.91
CA ILE A 149 24.38 -1.31 -4.19
C ILE A 149 25.48 -1.29 -5.26
N HIS A 150 25.13 -0.90 -6.48
CA HIS A 150 26.11 -0.68 -7.55
C HIS A 150 26.78 0.67 -7.32
N LEU A 151 28.01 0.61 -6.83
CA LEU A 151 28.74 1.75 -6.28
C LEU A 151 29.21 2.77 -7.34
N ASP A 152 29.03 2.45 -8.63
CA ASP A 152 29.40 3.26 -9.79
C ASP A 152 28.16 3.62 -10.66
N ASP A 153 26.94 3.32 -10.20
CA ASP A 153 25.72 3.69 -10.93
C ASP A 153 25.50 5.21 -10.78
N PRO A 154 25.54 5.99 -11.87
CA PRO A 154 25.34 7.43 -11.81
C PRO A 154 23.89 7.81 -11.43
N ASN A 155 22.97 6.84 -11.35
CA ASN A 155 21.61 7.08 -10.90
C ASN A 155 21.47 6.76 -9.41
N PRO A 156 20.96 7.69 -8.58
CA PRO A 156 20.67 7.40 -7.19
C PRO A 156 19.69 6.22 -7.08
N PRO A 157 19.80 5.40 -6.02
CA PRO A 157 18.88 4.29 -5.82
C PRO A 157 17.48 4.84 -5.64
N ARG A 158 16.58 4.52 -6.59
CA ARG A 158 15.17 4.88 -6.52
C ARG A 158 14.62 4.54 -5.14
N ILE A 159 13.82 5.44 -4.59
CA ILE A 159 13.08 5.16 -3.36
C ILE A 159 11.67 4.65 -3.70
N TRP A 160 11.09 3.91 -2.77
CA TRP A 160 9.76 3.34 -2.97
C TRP A 160 8.68 4.41 -3.09
N ALA A 161 8.87 5.61 -2.53
CA ALA A 161 7.95 6.73 -2.70
C ALA A 161 7.74 7.09 -4.18
N GLU A 162 8.81 7.18 -4.97
CA GLU A 162 8.76 7.46 -6.41
C GLU A 162 8.04 6.34 -7.16
N GLU A 163 8.38 5.09 -6.87
CA GLU A 163 7.73 3.95 -7.52
C GLU A 163 6.25 3.86 -7.13
N LEU A 164 5.90 4.16 -5.87
CA LEU A 164 4.51 4.25 -5.42
C LEU A 164 3.76 5.35 -6.18
N ALA A 165 4.36 6.54 -6.37
CA ALA A 165 3.77 7.62 -7.15
C ALA A 165 3.45 7.16 -8.59
N VAL A 166 4.41 6.50 -9.26
CA VAL A 166 4.21 5.92 -10.61
C VAL A 166 3.06 4.92 -10.63
N GLN A 167 2.98 4.02 -9.64
CA GLN A 167 1.91 3.02 -9.58
C GLN A 167 0.55 3.65 -9.28
N LEU A 168 0.50 4.70 -8.44
CA LEU A 168 -0.73 5.45 -8.16
C LEU A 168 -1.25 6.16 -9.40
N ARG A 169 -0.39 6.84 -10.16
CA ARG A 169 -0.76 7.51 -11.44
C ARG A 169 -1.32 6.51 -12.46
N LYS A 170 -0.69 5.33 -12.59
CA LYS A 170 -1.20 4.26 -13.45
C LYS A 170 -2.56 3.74 -12.98
N ALA A 171 -2.71 3.50 -11.69
CA ALA A 171 -3.93 2.96 -11.12
C ALA A 171 -5.11 3.94 -11.21
N ILE A 172 -4.89 5.25 -10.99
CA ILE A 172 -5.95 6.25 -11.14
C ILE A 172 -6.34 6.45 -12.61
N ALA A 173 -5.38 6.44 -13.53
CA ALA A 173 -5.69 6.48 -14.96
C ALA A 173 -6.53 5.26 -15.39
N GLU A 174 -6.20 4.05 -14.91
CA GLU A 174 -7.01 2.85 -15.14
C GLU A 174 -8.43 3.02 -14.56
N VAL A 175 -8.57 3.55 -13.34
CA VAL A 175 -9.89 3.84 -12.74
C VAL A 175 -10.70 4.79 -13.61
N VAL A 176 -10.12 5.92 -14.03
CA VAL A 176 -10.79 6.93 -14.83
C VAL A 176 -11.27 6.32 -16.15
N THR A 177 -10.38 5.68 -16.90
CA THR A 177 -10.72 5.04 -18.17
C THR A 177 -11.83 4.01 -18.03
N GLN A 178 -11.78 3.14 -17.00
CA GLN A 178 -12.80 2.11 -16.82
C GLN A 178 -14.15 2.69 -16.40
N LEU A 179 -14.16 3.71 -15.54
CA LEU A 179 -15.42 4.31 -15.08
C LEU A 179 -16.09 5.17 -16.17
N GLU A 180 -15.31 5.89 -16.96
CA GLU A 180 -15.82 6.63 -18.13
C GLU A 180 -16.34 5.69 -19.22
N SER A 181 -15.66 4.56 -19.43
CA SER A 181 -16.13 3.52 -20.36
C SER A 181 -17.44 2.90 -19.92
N ALA A 182 -17.65 2.77 -18.59
CA ALA A 182 -18.90 2.31 -17.99
C ALA A 182 -20.04 3.36 -18.00
N GLY A 183 -19.82 4.53 -18.61
CA GLY A 183 -20.76 5.65 -18.65
C GLY A 183 -22.12 5.35 -19.32
N PRO A 184 -23.00 6.35 -19.45
CA PRO A 184 -24.48 6.22 -19.46
C PRO A 184 -25.12 5.54 -20.70
N ALA A 185 -24.37 4.80 -21.53
CA ALA A 185 -24.91 4.16 -22.71
C ALA A 185 -25.72 2.89 -22.35
N PRO A 186 -27.04 2.85 -22.61
CA PRO A 186 -27.87 1.70 -22.25
C PRO A 186 -27.65 0.54 -23.21
N GLY A 187 -27.46 -0.65 -22.65
CA GLY A 187 -27.48 -1.91 -23.38
C GLY A 187 -27.44 -3.11 -22.42
N PRO A 188 -28.38 -4.07 -22.52
CA PRO A 188 -28.37 -5.23 -21.64
C PRO A 188 -27.05 -6.00 -21.78
N GLY A 189 -26.34 -6.18 -20.65
CA GLY A 189 -25.10 -6.96 -20.56
C GLY A 189 -23.78 -6.21 -20.80
N ARG A 190 -23.78 -4.94 -21.25
CA ARG A 190 -22.54 -4.16 -21.45
C ARG A 190 -22.01 -3.55 -20.15
N VAL A 191 -22.91 -2.99 -19.34
CA VAL A 191 -22.65 -2.36 -18.04
C VAL A 191 -21.86 -3.29 -17.10
N ALA A 192 -22.13 -4.60 -17.14
CA ALA A 192 -21.55 -5.56 -16.21
C ALA A 192 -20.04 -5.77 -16.34
N THR A 193 -19.52 -5.80 -17.56
CA THR A 193 -18.07 -6.02 -17.75
C THR A 193 -17.29 -4.76 -17.39
N GLU A 194 -17.80 -3.60 -17.76
CA GLU A 194 -17.15 -2.31 -17.55
C GLU A 194 -17.18 -1.91 -16.06
N VAL A 195 -18.30 -2.13 -15.35
CA VAL A 195 -18.40 -1.95 -13.89
C VAL A 195 -17.48 -2.92 -13.14
N HIS A 196 -17.39 -4.17 -13.59
CA HIS A 196 -16.48 -5.15 -13.01
C HIS A 196 -15.02 -4.71 -13.13
N ASP A 197 -14.61 -4.22 -14.30
CA ASP A 197 -13.25 -3.75 -14.55
C ASP A 197 -12.94 -2.46 -13.77
N ALA A 198 -13.88 -1.51 -13.69
CA ALA A 198 -13.76 -0.33 -12.84
C ALA A 198 -13.59 -0.71 -11.36
N ARG A 199 -14.34 -1.71 -10.88
CA ARG A 199 -14.21 -2.24 -9.51
C ARG A 199 -12.84 -2.86 -9.26
N ILE A 200 -12.29 -3.58 -10.24
CA ILE A 200 -10.94 -4.15 -10.15
C ILE A 200 -9.91 -3.03 -10.07
N ALA A 201 -10.01 -2.02 -10.94
CA ALA A 201 -9.10 -0.87 -10.95
C ALA A 201 -9.13 -0.12 -9.60
N MET A 202 -10.33 0.15 -9.06
CA MET A 202 -10.50 0.81 -7.78
C MET A 202 -9.86 0.04 -6.62
N LYS A 203 -10.05 -1.29 -6.60
CA LYS A 203 -9.40 -2.16 -5.60
C LYS A 203 -7.88 -2.09 -5.69
N ARG A 204 -7.31 -2.07 -6.91
CA ARG A 204 -5.86 -1.96 -7.09
C ARG A 204 -5.34 -0.64 -6.54
N LEU A 205 -5.98 0.49 -6.87
CA LEU A 205 -5.63 1.81 -6.35
C LEU A 205 -5.65 1.83 -4.82
N ARG A 206 -6.74 1.34 -4.22
CA ARG A 206 -6.86 1.24 -2.75
C ARG A 206 -5.74 0.39 -2.14
N TYR A 207 -5.41 -0.76 -2.72
CA TYR A 207 -4.36 -1.64 -2.19
C TYR A 207 -2.95 -1.05 -2.28
N LEU A 208 -2.70 -0.09 -3.19
CA LEU A 208 -1.45 0.68 -3.22
C LEU A 208 -1.36 1.69 -2.07
N LEU A 209 -2.48 2.29 -1.67
CA LEU A 209 -2.55 3.29 -0.60
C LEU A 209 -2.58 2.66 0.80
N GLU A 210 -3.17 1.48 0.95
CA GLU A 210 -3.35 0.81 2.24
C GLU A 210 -2.07 0.63 3.09
N PRO A 211 -0.91 0.24 2.52
CA PRO A 211 0.32 0.09 3.29
C PRO A 211 0.79 1.38 3.97
N VAL A 212 0.48 2.54 3.39
CA VAL A 212 0.91 3.86 3.89
C VAL A 212 -0.18 4.63 4.61
N ARG A 213 -1.43 4.13 4.63
CA ARG A 213 -2.58 4.81 5.26
C ARG A 213 -2.37 5.14 6.74
N ARG A 214 -1.62 4.32 7.48
CA ARG A 214 -1.32 4.58 8.90
C ARG A 214 -0.15 5.52 9.11
N LEU A 215 0.67 5.72 8.07
CA LEU A 215 1.89 6.53 8.12
C LEU A 215 1.64 7.94 7.58
N VAL A 216 0.72 8.09 6.62
CA VAL A 216 0.44 9.35 5.94
C VAL A 216 -1.07 9.64 5.99
N PRO A 217 -1.51 10.69 6.70
CA PRO A 217 -2.92 11.05 6.83
C PRO A 217 -3.63 11.24 5.47
N ALA A 218 -2.95 11.84 4.48
CA ALA A 218 -3.48 12.00 3.13
C ALA A 218 -3.79 10.66 2.44
N ALA A 219 -2.95 9.63 2.64
CA ALA A 219 -3.24 8.30 2.12
C ALA A 219 -4.46 7.67 2.80
N ASN A 220 -4.68 7.93 4.09
CA ASN A 220 -5.89 7.46 4.78
C ASN A 220 -7.16 8.14 4.25
N ALA A 221 -7.11 9.43 3.93
CA ALA A 221 -8.23 10.14 3.30
C ALA A 221 -8.57 9.52 1.94
N LEU A 222 -7.56 9.31 1.08
CA LEU A 222 -7.75 8.66 -0.22
C LEU A 222 -8.31 7.23 -0.09
N VAL A 223 -7.87 6.44 0.90
CA VAL A 223 -8.45 5.10 1.15
C VAL A 223 -9.94 5.18 1.50
N LYS A 224 -10.37 6.22 2.24
CA LYS A 224 -11.79 6.43 2.55
C LYS A 224 -12.58 6.84 1.31
N GLU A 225 -12.03 7.71 0.47
CA GLU A 225 -12.63 8.08 -0.82
C GLU A 225 -12.77 6.86 -1.75
N CYS A 226 -11.71 6.05 -1.89
CA CYS A 226 -11.77 4.77 -2.62
C CYS A 226 -12.89 3.85 -2.12
N LYS A 227 -13.12 3.83 -0.80
CA LYS A 227 -14.16 2.98 -0.20
C LYS A 227 -15.55 3.38 -0.69
N GLY A 228 -15.84 4.67 -0.81
CA GLY A 228 -17.13 5.17 -1.30
C GLY A 228 -17.50 4.61 -2.67
N LEU A 229 -16.62 4.78 -3.68
CA LEU A 229 -16.87 4.22 -5.02
C LEU A 229 -16.84 2.69 -5.03
N GLN A 230 -15.93 2.08 -4.25
CA GLN A 230 -15.81 0.63 -4.21
C GLN A 230 -17.06 -0.06 -3.63
N ASP A 231 -17.73 0.54 -2.65
CA ASP A 231 -18.93 -0.01 -2.04
C ASP A 231 -20.07 -0.02 -3.08
N LEU A 232 -20.29 1.08 -3.81
CA LEU A 232 -21.27 1.16 -4.92
C LEU A 232 -21.00 0.13 -6.03
N LEU A 233 -19.78 0.13 -6.58
CA LEU A 233 -19.38 -0.84 -7.62
C LEU A 233 -19.38 -2.29 -7.08
N GLY A 234 -19.23 -2.45 -5.77
CA GLY A 234 -19.36 -3.71 -5.06
C GLY A 234 -20.77 -4.26 -5.15
N GLU A 235 -21.74 -3.47 -4.72
CA GLU A 235 -23.16 -3.84 -4.73
C GLU A 235 -23.69 -4.10 -6.13
N ILE A 236 -23.28 -3.30 -7.14
CA ILE A 236 -23.68 -3.52 -8.54
C ILE A 236 -23.15 -4.87 -9.04
N ASN A 237 -21.86 -5.13 -8.89
CA ASN A 237 -21.25 -6.41 -9.28
C ASN A 237 -21.91 -7.59 -8.56
N ASP A 238 -22.22 -7.45 -7.28
CA ASP A 238 -22.83 -8.52 -6.50
C ASP A 238 -24.27 -8.78 -6.95
N SER A 239 -24.99 -7.73 -7.38
CA SER A 239 -26.31 -7.84 -8.01
C SER A 239 -26.26 -8.60 -9.34
N GLU A 240 -25.27 -8.31 -10.19
CA GLU A 240 -25.09 -9.01 -11.47
C GLU A 240 -24.75 -10.50 -11.30
N VAL A 241 -23.88 -10.83 -10.36
CA VAL A 241 -23.56 -12.22 -10.02
C VAL A 241 -24.81 -12.95 -9.55
N LEU A 242 -25.64 -12.28 -8.75
CA LEU A 242 -26.89 -12.84 -8.27
C LEU A 242 -27.93 -13.01 -9.39
N LEU A 243 -28.08 -12.05 -10.31
CA LEU A 243 -28.93 -12.18 -11.50
C LEU A 243 -28.54 -13.39 -12.34
N GLY A 244 -27.24 -13.64 -12.53
CA GLY A 244 -26.74 -14.82 -13.22
C GLY A 244 -27.10 -16.14 -12.51
N LYS A 245 -27.03 -16.17 -11.18
CA LYS A 245 -27.44 -17.32 -10.35
C LYS A 245 -28.95 -17.55 -10.43
N LEU A 246 -29.77 -16.50 -10.35
CA LEU A 246 -31.24 -16.57 -10.50
C LEU A 246 -31.64 -17.10 -11.87
N THR A 247 -31.05 -16.57 -12.94
CA THR A 247 -31.30 -17.01 -14.32
C THR A 247 -30.97 -18.50 -14.50
N SER A 248 -29.83 -18.93 -13.94
CA SER A 248 -29.41 -20.33 -13.98
C SER A 248 -30.37 -21.25 -13.21
N ALA A 249 -30.84 -20.82 -12.04
CA ALA A 249 -31.79 -21.56 -11.22
C ALA A 249 -33.15 -21.69 -11.92
N MET A 250 -33.67 -20.60 -12.52
CA MET A 250 -34.89 -20.62 -13.32
C MET A 250 -34.78 -21.58 -14.51
N GLY A 251 -33.64 -21.59 -15.20
CA GLY A 251 -33.37 -22.53 -16.28
C GLY A 251 -33.34 -23.99 -15.82
N GLY A 252 -32.72 -24.26 -14.67
CA GLY A 252 -32.69 -25.59 -14.04
C GLY A 252 -34.08 -26.08 -13.60
N ALA A 253 -34.86 -25.20 -12.97
CA ALA A 253 -36.23 -25.45 -12.56
C ALA A 253 -37.14 -25.78 -13.76
N ALA A 254 -37.04 -24.99 -14.84
CA ALA A 254 -37.78 -25.22 -16.08
C ALA A 254 -37.46 -26.60 -16.69
N LYS A 255 -36.18 -27.00 -16.70
CA LYS A 255 -35.75 -28.34 -17.17
C LYS A 255 -36.32 -29.47 -16.30
N LYS A 256 -36.20 -29.36 -14.97
CA LYS A 256 -36.75 -30.36 -14.03
C LYS A 256 -38.27 -30.51 -14.20
N ARG A 257 -38.98 -29.41 -14.37
CA ARG A 257 -40.43 -29.41 -14.63
C ARG A 257 -40.78 -30.08 -15.95
N ALA A 258 -40.05 -29.79 -17.02
CA ALA A 258 -40.27 -30.43 -18.32
C ALA A 258 -40.09 -31.96 -18.24
N ALA A 259 -39.08 -32.42 -17.49
CA ALA A 259 -38.85 -33.85 -17.24
C ALA A 259 -40.01 -34.50 -16.45
N ARG A 260 -40.49 -33.87 -15.37
CA ARG A 260 -41.65 -34.36 -14.60
C ARG A 260 -42.93 -34.42 -15.44
N LEU A 261 -43.20 -33.38 -16.23
CA LEU A 261 -44.35 -33.36 -17.14
C LEU A 261 -44.26 -34.47 -18.19
N HIS A 262 -43.08 -34.75 -18.72
CA HIS A 262 -42.85 -35.85 -19.66
C HIS A 262 -43.12 -37.22 -19.01
N GLU A 263 -42.63 -37.44 -17.78
CA GLU A 263 -42.87 -38.68 -17.03
C GLU A 263 -44.35 -38.89 -16.71
N LEU A 264 -45.05 -37.84 -16.25
CA LEU A 264 -46.49 -37.88 -15.99
C LEU A 264 -47.31 -38.12 -17.27
N ALA A 265 -46.87 -37.57 -18.41
CA ALA A 265 -47.50 -37.80 -19.70
C ALA A 265 -47.32 -39.25 -20.16
N LEU A 266 -46.16 -39.87 -19.92
CA LEU A 266 -45.95 -41.31 -20.17
C LEU A 266 -46.82 -42.19 -19.26
N ALA A 267 -47.10 -41.73 -18.04
CA ALA A 267 -47.97 -42.42 -17.08
C ALA A 267 -49.48 -42.19 -17.29
N ALA A 268 -49.87 -41.32 -18.24
CA ALA A 268 -51.26 -40.92 -18.52
C ALA A 268 -52.03 -40.35 -17.30
N ASP A 269 -51.33 -39.63 -16.41
CA ASP A 269 -51.93 -39.06 -15.19
C ASP A 269 -52.38 -37.60 -15.41
N ASP A 270 -53.53 -37.43 -16.06
CA ASP A 270 -54.09 -36.11 -16.45
C ASP A 270 -54.42 -35.19 -15.27
N GLU A 271 -54.66 -35.73 -14.07
CA GLU A 271 -54.93 -34.94 -12.87
C GLU A 271 -53.64 -34.33 -12.33
N ARG A 272 -52.58 -35.13 -12.24
CA ARG A 272 -51.26 -34.63 -11.79
C ARG A 272 -50.60 -33.73 -12.82
N ILE A 273 -50.79 -33.95 -14.12
CA ILE A 273 -50.34 -33.01 -15.17
C ILE A 273 -50.99 -31.64 -14.95
N ARG A 274 -52.30 -31.59 -14.73
CA ARG A 274 -53.02 -30.32 -14.46
C ARG A 274 -52.55 -29.65 -13.16
N ALA A 275 -52.26 -30.42 -12.11
CA ALA A 275 -51.69 -29.89 -10.87
C ALA A 275 -50.29 -29.30 -11.08
N GLU A 276 -49.41 -30.01 -11.79
CA GLU A 276 -48.03 -29.58 -12.10
C GLU A 276 -48.03 -28.34 -13.03
N MET A 277 -49.01 -28.22 -13.95
CA MET A 277 -49.17 -27.03 -14.78
C MET A 277 -49.56 -25.78 -13.99
N ARG A 278 -50.27 -25.93 -12.85
CA ARG A 278 -50.67 -24.83 -11.96
C ARG A 278 -49.53 -24.34 -11.04
N LEU A 279 -48.52 -25.17 -10.78
CA LEU A 279 -47.31 -24.79 -10.05
C LEU A 279 -46.39 -23.97 -10.97
N THR A 280 -46.63 -22.66 -11.07
CA THR A 280 -45.75 -21.75 -11.83
C THR A 280 -44.76 -21.06 -10.89
N GLU A 281 -43.48 -21.45 -10.98
CA GLU A 281 -42.39 -20.85 -10.20
C GLU A 281 -41.90 -19.49 -10.76
N ARG A 282 -42.20 -19.21 -12.04
CA ARG A 282 -41.72 -18.02 -12.77
C ARG A 282 -42.05 -16.67 -12.11
N PRO A 283 -43.30 -16.37 -11.69
CA PRO A 283 -43.64 -15.00 -11.31
C PRO A 283 -42.98 -14.54 -10.00
N GLY A 284 -42.46 -15.44 -9.16
CA GLY A 284 -41.70 -15.06 -7.97
C GLY A 284 -40.24 -14.78 -8.25
N PHE A 285 -39.62 -15.54 -9.18
CA PHE A 285 -38.29 -15.22 -9.66
C PHE A 285 -38.28 -13.91 -10.46
N ASP A 286 -39.32 -13.68 -11.27
CA ASP A 286 -39.46 -12.44 -12.05
C ASP A 286 -39.53 -11.19 -11.12
N GLU A 287 -40.26 -11.27 -10.00
CA GLU A 287 -40.34 -10.18 -9.02
C GLU A 287 -39.01 -9.93 -8.28
N VAL A 288 -38.30 -11.01 -7.93
CA VAL A 288 -36.98 -10.90 -7.28
C VAL A 288 -35.94 -10.33 -8.24
N GLN A 289 -35.98 -10.77 -9.50
CA GLN A 289 -35.14 -10.25 -10.58
C GLN A 289 -35.41 -8.76 -10.81
N ARG A 290 -36.67 -8.35 -10.94
CA ARG A 290 -37.05 -6.94 -11.12
C ARG A 290 -36.51 -6.04 -10.01
N ARG A 291 -36.62 -6.45 -8.74
CA ARG A 291 -36.09 -5.67 -7.60
C ARG A 291 -34.57 -5.52 -7.65
N LEU A 292 -33.88 -6.55 -8.13
CA LEU A 292 -32.43 -6.57 -8.22
C LEU A 292 -31.94 -5.68 -9.38
N GLU A 293 -32.63 -5.70 -10.51
CA GLU A 293 -32.42 -4.80 -11.64
C GLU A 293 -32.66 -3.35 -11.23
N GLU A 294 -33.80 -3.04 -10.59
CA GLU A 294 -34.10 -1.69 -10.08
C GLU A 294 -33.04 -1.17 -9.10
N ARG A 295 -32.58 -2.03 -8.18
CA ARG A 295 -31.50 -1.67 -7.24
C ARG A 295 -30.19 -1.39 -7.97
N SER A 296 -29.86 -2.18 -8.99
CA SER A 296 -28.65 -1.98 -9.80
C SER A 296 -28.71 -0.66 -10.56
N ASP A 297 -29.86 -0.33 -11.14
CA ASP A 297 -30.09 0.94 -11.84
C ASP A 297 -29.99 2.14 -10.89
N ASP A 298 -30.58 2.05 -9.69
CA ASP A 298 -30.47 3.09 -8.65
C ASP A 298 -29.01 3.34 -8.25
N LEU A 299 -28.23 2.27 -8.06
CA LEU A 299 -26.81 2.35 -7.71
C LEU A 299 -25.98 2.96 -8.85
N MET A 300 -26.25 2.59 -10.09
CA MET A 300 -25.60 3.21 -11.26
C MET A 300 -25.92 4.70 -11.36
N GLY A 301 -27.17 5.09 -11.13
CA GLY A 301 -27.56 6.50 -11.04
C GLY A 301 -26.89 7.25 -9.88
N GLU A 302 -26.49 6.57 -8.81
CA GLU A 302 -25.67 7.15 -7.74
C GLU A 302 -24.20 7.29 -8.14
N VAL A 303 -23.63 6.31 -8.85
CA VAL A 303 -22.28 6.40 -9.43
C VAL A 303 -22.20 7.58 -10.40
N GLU A 304 -23.19 7.74 -11.28
CA GLU A 304 -23.26 8.86 -12.24
C GLU A 304 -23.24 10.21 -11.50
N ARG A 305 -24.21 10.43 -10.61
CA ARG A 305 -24.36 11.71 -9.88
C ARG A 305 -23.19 12.05 -8.97
N THR A 306 -22.54 11.05 -8.38
CA THR A 306 -21.52 11.28 -7.34
C THR A 306 -20.10 11.28 -7.91
N TRP A 307 -19.86 10.47 -8.95
CA TRP A 307 -18.53 10.23 -9.49
C TRP A 307 -18.38 10.72 -10.93
N LEU A 308 -19.29 10.38 -11.84
CA LEU A 308 -19.14 10.81 -13.23
C LEU A 308 -19.44 12.30 -13.43
N ASP A 309 -20.28 12.90 -12.58
CA ASP A 309 -20.54 14.35 -12.55
C ASP A 309 -19.44 15.13 -11.79
N GLY A 310 -18.18 15.00 -12.24
CA GLY A 310 -17.02 15.76 -11.75
C GLY A 310 -16.39 15.27 -10.44
N GLY A 311 -17.03 14.33 -9.73
CA GLY A 311 -16.46 13.73 -8.52
C GLY A 311 -15.18 12.92 -8.79
N LEU A 312 -15.12 12.26 -9.94
CA LEU A 312 -13.99 11.47 -10.43
C LEU A 312 -12.77 12.35 -10.70
N ASP A 313 -12.94 13.50 -11.36
CA ASP A 313 -11.84 14.45 -11.64
C ASP A 313 -11.24 15.02 -10.36
N ARG A 314 -12.09 15.36 -9.39
CA ARG A 314 -11.65 15.80 -8.06
C ARG A 314 -10.84 14.71 -7.36
N PHE A 315 -11.35 13.47 -7.36
CA PHE A 315 -10.67 12.34 -6.76
C PHE A 315 -9.32 12.05 -7.45
N ALA A 316 -9.30 12.09 -8.78
CA ALA A 316 -8.07 11.92 -9.56
C ALA A 316 -7.04 13.00 -9.22
N SER A 317 -7.48 14.25 -9.10
CA SER A 317 -6.64 15.38 -8.68
C SER A 317 -6.05 15.17 -7.28
N HIS A 318 -6.82 14.64 -6.32
CA HIS A 318 -6.30 14.31 -4.99
C HIS A 318 -5.22 13.21 -5.03
N VAL A 319 -5.40 12.18 -5.88
CA VAL A 319 -4.41 11.12 -6.06
C VAL A 319 -3.15 11.66 -6.73
N HIS A 320 -3.27 12.50 -7.75
CA HIS A 320 -2.14 13.15 -8.41
C HIS A 320 -1.36 14.05 -7.45
N ALA A 321 -2.04 14.91 -6.69
CA ALA A 321 -1.38 15.75 -5.69
C ALA A 321 -0.68 14.92 -4.59
N PHE A 322 -1.19 13.75 -4.25
CA PHE A 322 -0.50 12.84 -3.34
C PHE A 322 0.73 12.19 -3.99
N ALA A 323 0.66 11.81 -5.26
CA ALA A 323 1.79 11.30 -6.02
C ALA A 323 2.90 12.35 -6.16
N ASP A 324 2.55 13.62 -6.45
CA ASP A 324 3.52 14.73 -6.53
C ASP A 324 4.27 14.91 -5.20
N ARG A 325 3.56 14.83 -4.07
CA ARG A 325 4.19 14.89 -2.73
C ARG A 325 5.12 13.71 -2.44
N LEU A 326 4.83 12.53 -2.99
CA LEU A 326 5.70 11.35 -2.84
C LEU A 326 6.98 11.50 -3.65
N GLU A 327 6.90 12.10 -4.84
CA GLU A 327 8.07 12.42 -5.68
C GLU A 327 8.96 13.49 -5.01
N ALA A 328 8.36 14.54 -4.44
CA ALA A 328 9.10 15.57 -3.69
C ALA A 328 9.87 15.02 -2.46
N LEU A 329 9.47 13.87 -1.89
CA LEU A 329 10.23 13.23 -0.80
C LEU A 329 11.60 12.70 -1.26
N ALA A 330 11.79 12.41 -2.55
CA ALA A 330 13.07 12.00 -3.09
C ALA A 330 14.07 13.16 -3.14
N GLU A 331 13.59 14.37 -3.38
CA GLU A 331 14.40 15.59 -3.48
C GLU A 331 14.94 16.05 -2.11
N ARG A 332 14.23 15.77 -1.01
CA ARG A 332 14.60 16.22 0.36
C ARG A 332 15.73 15.43 1.03
N ASN A 333 16.27 14.39 0.41
CA ASN A 333 17.40 13.62 0.95
C ASN A 333 18.78 14.14 0.49
N VAL A 334 18.83 15.35 -0.08
CA VAL A 334 20.07 16.04 -0.46
C VAL A 334 20.27 17.20 0.52
N GLU A 335 21.21 17.06 1.47
CA GLU A 335 21.63 18.18 2.32
C GLU A 335 22.41 19.20 1.48
N ILE A 336 21.98 20.46 1.51
CA ILE A 336 22.61 21.58 0.80
C ILE A 336 23.08 22.56 1.87
N GLU A 337 24.39 22.64 2.08
CA GLU A 337 25.02 23.48 3.11
C GLU A 337 26.09 24.38 2.50
N ARG A 338 26.28 25.59 3.06
CA ARG A 338 27.44 26.46 2.78
C ARG A 338 28.32 26.56 4.03
N LYS A 339 29.64 26.61 3.83
CA LYS A 339 30.64 26.66 4.91
C LYS A 339 31.57 27.84 4.76
N PHE A 340 31.87 28.49 5.87
CA PHE A 340 32.74 29.66 5.92
C PHE A 340 33.84 29.44 6.95
N LEU A 341 35.08 29.73 6.56
CA LEU A 341 36.21 29.75 7.48
C LEU A 341 36.17 31.05 8.28
N LEU A 342 36.26 30.95 9.62
CA LEU A 342 36.25 32.13 10.49
C LEU A 342 37.65 32.41 11.06
N ARG A 343 37.94 33.69 11.24
CA ARG A 343 39.18 34.21 11.84
C ARG A 343 39.20 34.06 13.36
N TYR A 344 38.03 34.17 13.99
CA TYR A 344 37.81 34.08 15.43
C TYR A 344 36.37 33.64 15.70
N LEU A 345 36.09 33.25 16.94
CA LEU A 345 34.75 32.91 17.40
C LEU A 345 33.94 34.20 17.67
N PRO A 346 32.79 34.44 17.00
CA PRO A 346 31.98 35.66 17.21
C PRO A 346 31.36 35.74 18.61
N ASP A 347 31.13 36.97 19.09
CA ASP A 347 30.56 37.23 20.43
C ASP A 347 29.15 36.61 20.58
N GLU A 348 28.33 36.67 19.53
CA GLU A 348 26.99 36.09 19.50
C GLU A 348 26.99 34.58 19.69
N ALA A 349 28.07 33.90 19.28
CA ALA A 349 28.26 32.48 19.54
C ALA A 349 28.66 32.24 21.00
N LEU A 350 29.53 33.09 21.56
CA LEU A 350 29.98 33.01 22.96
C LEU A 350 28.83 33.22 23.98
N GLU A 351 27.82 33.98 23.61
CA GLU A 351 26.61 34.17 24.43
C GLU A 351 25.70 32.93 24.47
N ARG A 352 25.91 31.94 23.58
CA ARG A 352 25.11 30.71 23.53
C ARG A 352 25.69 29.61 24.41
N ARG A 353 24.80 28.77 24.94
CA ARG A 353 25.21 27.47 25.51
C ARG A 353 25.53 26.51 24.39
N GLY A 354 26.81 26.46 24.00
CA GLY A 354 27.30 25.49 23.02
C GLY A 354 27.10 24.05 23.50
N LYS A 355 27.02 23.12 22.54
CA LYS A 355 26.99 21.67 22.75
C LYS A 355 28.36 21.09 22.39
N THR A 356 28.85 20.15 23.20
CA THR A 356 30.08 19.40 22.88
C THR A 356 29.71 18.22 21.99
N ILE A 357 30.42 18.07 20.88
CA ILE A 357 30.23 16.98 19.93
C ILE A 357 31.55 16.21 19.82
N GLU A 358 31.54 14.97 20.31
CA GLU A 358 32.59 14.00 20.03
C GLU A 358 32.15 13.14 18.84
N GLN A 359 32.95 13.10 17.79
CA GLN A 359 32.63 12.34 16.59
C GLN A 359 33.81 11.52 16.07
N GLY A 360 33.49 10.36 15.50
CA GLY A 360 34.49 9.44 14.99
C GLY A 360 33.96 8.65 13.80
N TRP A 361 34.83 8.33 12.86
CA TRP A 361 34.48 7.57 11.67
C TRP A 361 35.06 6.17 11.75
N LEU A 362 34.22 5.18 11.48
CA LEU A 362 34.70 3.82 11.26
C LEU A 362 35.49 3.76 9.94
N PRO A 363 36.62 3.04 9.89
CA PRO A 363 37.45 2.95 8.71
C PRO A 363 36.67 2.34 7.53
N GLY A 364 36.71 3.02 6.39
CA GLY A 364 36.01 2.60 5.19
C GLY A 364 36.24 3.61 4.05
N ASN A 365 36.43 3.10 2.84
CA ASN A 365 36.66 3.91 1.65
C ASN A 365 35.34 4.34 0.98
N ARG A 366 34.33 3.46 0.90
CA ARG A 366 33.05 3.72 0.19
C ARG A 366 31.80 3.83 1.09
N LEU A 367 31.81 3.19 2.25
CA LEU A 367 30.81 3.34 3.30
C LEU A 367 31.51 3.89 4.53
N ARG A 368 31.10 5.08 4.98
CA ARG A 368 31.69 5.73 6.15
C ARG A 368 30.61 5.92 7.18
N GLU A 369 30.78 5.25 8.31
CA GLU A 369 29.88 5.39 9.43
C GLU A 369 30.48 6.42 10.39
N ARG A 370 29.72 7.47 10.69
CA ARG A 370 30.06 8.47 11.69
C ARG A 370 29.24 8.21 12.94
N LEU A 371 29.91 8.09 14.06
CA LEU A 371 29.31 8.06 15.38
C LEU A 371 29.46 9.44 16.02
N ARG A 372 28.41 9.93 16.68
CA ARG A 372 28.43 11.20 17.43
C ARG A 372 27.89 10.98 18.84
N ARG A 373 28.60 11.49 19.84
CA ARG A 373 28.07 11.80 21.16
C ARG A 373 27.90 13.32 21.26
N ILE A 374 26.71 13.77 21.60
CA ILE A 374 26.36 15.19 21.70
C ILE A 374 25.96 15.45 23.15
N ASP A 375 26.74 16.26 23.85
CA ASP A 375 26.49 16.68 25.22
C ASP A 375 25.98 18.14 25.19
N GLY A 376 24.70 18.34 25.48
CA GLY A 376 24.05 19.65 25.43
C GLY A 376 23.10 19.93 26.60
N PRO A 377 22.41 21.08 26.60
CA PRO A 377 21.53 21.50 27.70
C PRO A 377 20.38 20.52 28.00
N SER A 378 19.96 19.74 27.00
CA SER A 378 18.86 18.77 27.09
C SER A 378 19.32 17.35 27.47
N GLY A 379 20.61 17.15 27.76
CA GLY A 379 21.23 15.86 28.06
C GLY A 379 22.13 15.33 26.95
N THR A 380 22.62 14.09 27.12
CA THR A 380 23.51 13.40 26.17
C THR A 380 22.70 12.62 25.14
N LYS A 381 23.04 12.78 23.85
CA LYS A 381 22.47 12.03 22.73
C LYS A 381 23.54 11.29 21.95
N TYR A 382 23.23 10.09 21.45
CA TYR A 382 24.09 9.33 20.55
C TYR A 382 23.45 9.21 19.18
N VAL A 383 24.23 9.49 18.14
CA VAL A 383 23.75 9.48 16.75
C VAL A 383 24.70 8.65 15.91
N ARG A 384 24.12 7.85 15.01
CA ARG A 384 24.82 7.08 13.99
C ARG A 384 24.41 7.61 12.63
N THR A 385 25.39 8.08 11.85
CA THR A 385 25.19 8.53 10.47
C THR A 385 25.92 7.58 9.54
N VAL A 386 25.23 6.97 8.59
CA VAL A 386 25.85 6.20 7.51
C VAL A 386 25.91 7.10 6.27
N LYS A 387 27.12 7.47 5.87
CA LYS A 387 27.39 8.30 4.69
C LYS A 387 27.90 7.44 3.54
N THR A 388 27.33 7.61 2.36
CA THR A 388 27.73 6.89 1.13
C THR A 388 27.79 7.83 -0.08
N GLY A 389 28.83 7.69 -0.91
CA GLY A 389 29.04 8.45 -2.15
C GLY A 389 30.43 9.11 -2.25
N GLU A 390 30.82 9.49 -3.47
CA GLU A 390 31.98 10.35 -3.78
C GLU A 390 31.52 11.49 -4.70
N GLY A 391 32.07 12.71 -4.56
CA GLY A 391 31.66 13.87 -5.36
C GLY A 391 30.56 14.75 -4.75
N ILE A 392 29.73 15.35 -5.62
CA ILE A 392 28.78 16.46 -5.35
C ILE A 392 27.41 15.97 -4.86
N GLU A 393 27.13 14.66 -4.92
CA GLU A 393 25.90 14.06 -4.40
C GLU A 393 26.23 12.93 -3.42
N ARG A 394 25.76 13.07 -2.18
CA ARG A 394 26.06 12.18 -1.05
C ARG A 394 24.74 11.78 -0.38
N PHE A 395 24.58 10.50 -0.07
CA PHE A 395 23.44 10.00 0.70
C PHE A 395 23.86 9.89 2.17
N GLU A 396 23.03 10.41 3.07
CA GLU A 396 23.23 10.35 4.51
C GLU A 396 21.99 9.72 5.17
N LEU A 397 22.18 8.60 5.87
CA LEU A 397 21.15 8.03 6.75
C LEU A 397 21.54 8.33 8.19
N GLU A 398 20.75 9.17 8.85
CA GLU A 398 20.94 9.52 10.25
C GLU A 398 19.88 8.85 11.14
N GLU A 399 20.34 8.17 12.19
CA GLU A 399 19.48 7.56 13.20
C GLU A 399 20.02 7.81 14.62
N GLU A 400 19.11 7.98 15.58
CA GLU A 400 19.46 7.96 17.00
C GLU A 400 19.85 6.53 17.40
N THR A 401 20.94 6.39 18.15
CA THR A 401 21.49 5.09 18.58
C THR A 401 21.56 5.01 20.11
N SER A 402 21.73 3.79 20.63
CA SER A 402 21.86 3.57 22.08
C SER A 402 23.27 3.83 22.57
N SER A 403 23.40 4.15 23.87
CA SER A 403 24.71 4.38 24.50
C SER A 403 25.60 3.12 24.45
N GLU A 404 25.00 1.94 24.58
CA GLU A 404 25.68 0.65 24.57
C GLU A 404 26.29 0.38 23.19
N LEU A 405 25.54 0.67 22.11
CA LEU A 405 26.05 0.49 20.75
C LEU A 405 27.15 1.50 20.43
N PHE A 406 27.00 2.76 20.86
CA PHE A 406 28.06 3.77 20.71
C PHE A 406 29.34 3.33 21.42
N VAL A 407 29.27 2.91 22.69
CA VAL A 407 30.44 2.46 23.47
C VAL A 407 31.11 1.25 22.83
N ALA A 408 30.34 0.31 22.28
CA ALA A 408 30.89 -0.85 21.59
C ALA A 408 31.65 -0.50 20.30
N LEU A 409 31.15 0.49 19.53
CA LEU A 409 31.74 0.86 18.25
C LEU A 409 32.80 1.96 18.35
N TRP A 410 32.76 2.80 19.38
CA TRP A 410 33.67 3.92 19.55
C TRP A 410 35.16 3.55 19.47
N PRO A 411 35.66 2.45 20.10
CA PRO A 411 37.06 2.05 19.98
C PRO A 411 37.53 1.85 18.53
N LEU A 412 36.63 1.50 17.61
CA LEU A 412 36.94 1.25 16.21
C LEU A 412 37.13 2.53 15.39
N THR A 413 36.79 3.71 15.93
CA THR A 413 37.03 5.02 15.30
C THR A 413 38.42 5.58 15.62
N ALA A 414 39.28 4.82 16.32
CA ALA A 414 40.62 5.27 16.70
C ALA A 414 41.44 5.69 15.47
N GLY A 415 42.07 6.87 15.54
CA GLY A 415 42.80 7.47 14.42
C GLY A 415 41.92 8.20 13.39
N CYS A 416 40.60 8.30 13.64
CA CYS A 416 39.69 9.12 12.82
C CYS A 416 38.61 9.78 13.70
N ARG A 417 38.99 10.80 14.48
CA ARG A 417 38.10 11.48 15.45
C ARG A 417 38.26 13.00 15.42
N VAL A 418 37.16 13.69 15.73
CA VAL A 418 37.12 15.13 15.98
C VAL A 418 36.31 15.37 17.24
N GLU A 419 36.76 16.32 18.05
CA GLU A 419 35.96 16.92 19.10
C GLU A 419 35.79 18.41 18.79
N LYS A 420 34.56 18.90 18.94
CA LYS A 420 34.23 20.31 18.69
C LYS A 420 33.12 20.79 19.61
N ARG A 421 33.05 22.10 19.80
CA ARG A 421 31.96 22.78 20.46
C ARG A 421 31.15 23.53 19.41
N ARG A 422 29.85 23.23 19.32
CA ARG A 422 28.94 23.85 18.36
C ARG A 422 28.01 24.83 19.05
N TYR A 423 27.90 26.03 18.49
CA TYR A 423 26.99 27.09 18.90
C TYR A 423 25.95 27.30 17.81
N ASP A 424 24.67 27.07 18.11
CA ASP A 424 23.57 27.33 17.18
C ASP A 424 23.10 28.78 17.39
N VAL A 425 23.25 29.62 16.38
CA VAL A 425 22.90 31.05 16.40
C VAL A 425 21.77 31.31 15.40
N PRO A 426 20.51 31.40 15.85
CA PRO A 426 19.38 31.76 14.98
C PRO A 426 19.52 33.20 14.47
N ASP A 427 19.39 33.40 13.17
CA ASP A 427 19.42 34.72 12.52
C ASP A 427 18.51 34.70 11.27
N GLY A 428 17.42 35.47 11.32
CA GLY A 428 16.40 35.46 10.28
C GLY A 428 15.70 34.10 10.13
N GLU A 429 15.63 33.59 8.89
CA GLU A 429 15.06 32.27 8.56
C GLU A 429 16.06 31.12 8.75
N PHE A 430 17.33 31.43 9.03
CA PHE A 430 18.39 30.44 9.12
C PHE A 430 18.88 30.27 10.56
N THR A 431 19.50 29.13 10.81
CA THR A 431 20.31 28.92 12.02
C THR A 431 21.74 28.69 11.57
N TRP A 432 22.63 29.56 12.03
CA TRP A 432 24.06 29.44 11.77
C TRP A 432 24.70 28.54 12.82
N GLU A 433 25.35 27.48 12.38
CA GLU A 433 26.08 26.57 13.26
C GLU A 433 27.56 26.98 13.28
N ILE A 434 28.01 27.52 14.42
CA ILE A 434 29.40 27.93 14.61
C ILE A 434 30.15 26.82 15.34
N ASP A 435 31.16 26.24 14.70
CA ASP A 435 31.98 25.16 15.22
C ASP A 435 33.35 25.69 15.67
N GLU A 436 33.67 25.48 16.94
CA GLU A 436 35.01 25.62 17.53
C GLU A 436 35.61 24.22 17.70
N PHE A 437 36.67 23.91 16.95
CA PHE A 437 37.36 22.63 17.07
C PHE A 437 38.25 22.66 18.32
N THR A 438 38.19 21.63 19.17
CA THR A 438 38.87 21.65 20.47
C THR A 438 40.32 21.17 20.41
N ASP A 439 40.70 20.50 19.32
CA ASP A 439 42.02 19.91 19.11
C ASP A 439 42.97 20.81 18.30
N ARG A 440 42.47 21.91 17.72
CA ARG A 440 43.21 22.85 16.87
C ARG A 440 42.52 24.21 16.86
N GLU A 441 43.26 25.28 16.58
CA GLU A 441 42.69 26.62 16.42
C GLU A 441 41.99 26.74 15.05
N LEU A 442 40.75 26.26 14.97
CA LEU A 442 39.92 26.27 13.76
C LEU A 442 38.47 26.58 14.12
N PHE A 443 37.88 27.50 13.36
CA PHE A 443 36.49 27.93 13.50
C PHE A 443 35.78 27.86 12.15
N LEU A 444 34.61 27.22 12.10
CA LEU A 444 33.79 27.14 10.90
C LEU A 444 32.37 27.63 11.19
N ALA A 445 31.77 28.36 10.25
CA ALA A 445 30.33 28.58 10.22
C ALA A 445 29.69 27.70 9.13
N GLU A 446 28.62 27.00 9.48
CA GLU A 446 27.80 26.21 8.54
C GLU A 446 26.36 26.76 8.54
N VAL A 447 25.71 26.78 7.38
CA VAL A 447 24.29 27.12 7.25
C VAL A 447 23.61 26.18 6.25
N GLU A 448 22.50 25.57 6.66
CA GLU A 448 21.67 24.71 5.82
C GLU A 448 20.72 25.54 4.94
N LEU A 449 20.56 25.12 3.69
CA LEU A 449 19.79 25.83 2.67
C LEU A 449 18.69 24.95 2.06
N PRO A 450 17.53 25.52 1.70
CA PRO A 450 16.44 24.77 1.10
C PRO A 450 16.75 24.33 -0.35
N THR A 451 17.56 25.08 -1.09
CA THR A 451 17.98 24.78 -2.48
C THR A 451 19.40 25.26 -2.76
N ARG A 452 20.05 24.74 -3.81
CA ARG A 452 21.43 25.12 -4.21
C ARG A 452 21.54 26.57 -4.65
N ASP A 453 20.46 27.15 -5.17
CA ASP A 453 20.42 28.52 -5.66
C ASP A 453 20.11 29.54 -4.54
N THR A 454 19.83 29.07 -3.33
CA THR A 454 19.58 29.97 -2.19
C THR A 454 20.89 30.62 -1.76
N VAL A 455 20.94 31.95 -1.79
CA VAL A 455 22.07 32.73 -1.25
C VAL A 455 21.68 33.26 0.13
N PRO A 456 22.20 32.72 1.24
CA PRO A 456 21.91 33.24 2.57
C PRO A 456 22.50 34.65 2.71
N GLU A 457 21.74 35.55 3.31
CA GLU A 457 22.26 36.85 3.74
C GLU A 457 23.25 36.62 4.89
N ILE A 458 24.46 37.17 4.78
CA ILE A 458 25.49 37.03 5.81
C ILE A 458 25.15 38.01 6.95
N PRO A 459 24.95 37.53 8.19
CA PRO A 459 24.66 38.41 9.30
C PRO A 459 25.80 39.39 9.57
N THR A 460 25.46 40.61 9.96
CA THR A 460 26.46 41.66 10.23
C THR A 460 27.48 41.27 11.29
N TRP A 461 27.05 40.47 12.27
CA TRP A 461 27.92 39.97 13.33
C TRP A 461 28.92 38.91 12.88
N LEU A 462 28.60 38.17 11.82
CA LEU A 462 29.45 37.12 11.26
C LEU A 462 30.41 37.67 10.20
N ALA A 463 30.01 38.75 9.50
CA ALA A 463 30.72 39.29 8.34
C ALA A 463 32.21 39.58 8.61
N ASP A 464 32.55 40.19 9.75
CA ASP A 464 33.92 40.55 10.11
C ASP A 464 34.77 39.33 10.53
N ALA A 465 34.12 38.23 10.90
CA ALA A 465 34.78 36.99 11.27
C ALA A 465 35.09 36.12 10.05
N ILE A 466 34.33 36.23 8.95
CA ILE A 466 34.54 35.40 7.75
C ILE A 466 35.86 35.76 7.07
N VAL A 467 36.69 34.74 6.82
CA VAL A 467 37.89 34.84 5.99
C VAL A 467 37.54 34.56 4.53
N GLU A 468 36.90 33.43 4.27
CA GLU A 468 36.46 32.99 2.95
C GLU A 468 35.37 31.91 3.06
N GLU A 469 34.68 31.66 1.95
CA GLU A 469 33.79 30.52 1.81
C GLU A 469 34.59 29.28 1.42
N VAL A 470 34.46 28.21 2.20
CA VAL A 470 35.16 26.92 2.03
C VAL A 470 34.20 25.79 1.66
N THR A 471 33.02 26.12 1.13
CA THR A 471 32.02 25.15 0.68
C THR A 471 32.63 24.20 -0.34
N GLY A 472 32.61 22.89 -0.04
CA GLY A 472 33.14 21.85 -0.93
C GLY A 472 34.67 21.67 -0.89
N ASP A 473 35.41 22.50 -0.14
CA ASP A 473 36.85 22.31 0.04
C ASP A 473 37.12 21.07 0.92
N PRO A 474 37.83 20.04 0.39
CA PRO A 474 38.17 18.84 1.16
C PRO A 474 38.94 19.12 2.45
N ALA A 475 39.71 20.21 2.56
CA ALA A 475 40.51 20.53 3.75
C ALA A 475 39.64 20.81 4.99
N TYR A 476 38.43 21.31 4.79
CA TYR A 476 37.51 21.71 5.86
C TYR A 476 36.35 20.72 6.06
N VAL A 477 36.42 19.55 5.41
CA VAL A 477 35.47 18.47 5.67
C VAL A 477 35.82 17.78 7.00
N ASN A 478 34.87 17.72 7.94
CA ASN A 478 35.03 17.10 9.27
C ASN A 478 35.77 15.74 9.27
N LEU A 479 35.50 14.90 8.27
CA LEU A 479 36.13 13.59 8.09
C LEU A 479 37.61 13.65 7.69
N ASN A 480 38.02 14.68 6.94
CA ASN A 480 39.44 14.90 6.65
C ASN A 480 40.13 15.57 7.83
N LEU A 481 39.44 16.46 8.56
CA LEU A 481 39.93 17.01 9.82
C LEU A 481 40.14 15.92 10.89
N ALA A 482 39.36 14.84 10.83
CA ALA A 482 39.43 13.72 11.77
C ALA A 482 40.65 12.82 11.62
N LYS A 483 41.29 12.84 10.45
CA LYS A 483 42.51 12.08 10.16
C LYS A 483 43.71 12.88 10.61
#